data_AF-A0A821IMV1-F1
#
_entry.id   AF-A0A821IMV1-F1
#
_cell.length_a   1.000
_cell.length_b   1.000
_cell.length_c   1.000
_cell.angle_alpha   90.00
_cell.angle_beta   90.00
_cell.angle_gamma   90.00
#
_symmetry.space_group_name_H-M   'P 1'
#
loop_
_entity.id
_entity.type
_entity.pdbx_description
1 polymer ?
#
loop_
_entity_poly.entity_id
_entity_poly.type
_entity_poly.pdbx_seq_one_letter_code
_entity_poly.pdbx_strand_id
1 'polypeptide(L)'
;MEENIRKVKYLNVCNDGDVNNNGDYLFSSIMTELAFDVVSSTGQTYELIRGGFHIPINTANFEDYCLYSVLPWAYMILFTVHELEEAVSGNGYIDIEMLKRHTRYNNDNASSPRIQRFWSECWCVRGLR
;
A
#
# COMPACT_ATOMS: atom_id res chain seq x y z
N MET A 1 6.88 -11.08 -22.45
CA MET A 1 5.66 -11.05 -21.60
C MET A 1 5.46 -12.36 -20.84
N GLU A 2 5.51 -13.52 -21.51
CA GLU A 2 5.39 -14.85 -20.83
C GLU A 2 6.50 -15.13 -19.81
N GLU A 3 7.71 -14.63 -20.04
CA GLU A 3 8.84 -14.76 -19.12
C GLU A 3 8.60 -14.06 -17.78
N ASN A 4 7.98 -12.87 -17.82
CA ASN A 4 7.66 -12.09 -16.63
C ASN A 4 6.54 -12.77 -15.82
N ILE A 5 5.55 -13.37 -16.51
CA ILE A 5 4.46 -14.13 -15.86
C ILE A 5 4.98 -15.40 -15.20
N ARG A 6 5.98 -16.07 -15.79
CA ARG A 6 6.65 -17.22 -15.16
C ARG A 6 7.38 -16.82 -13.88
N LYS A 7 8.09 -15.69 -13.87
CA LYS A 7 8.78 -15.17 -12.67
C LYS A 7 7.80 -14.85 -11.54
N VAL A 8 6.62 -14.30 -11.84
CA VAL A 8 5.59 -13.99 -10.82
C VAL A 8 5.00 -15.25 -10.18
N LYS A 9 4.87 -16.37 -10.93
CA LYS A 9 4.38 -17.64 -10.36
C LYS A 9 5.27 -18.20 -9.25
N TYR A 10 6.57 -17.89 -9.24
CA TYR A 10 7.50 -18.30 -8.18
C TYR A 10 7.40 -17.42 -6.93
N LEU A 11 6.78 -16.22 -6.99
CA LEU A 11 6.62 -15.32 -5.84
C LEU A 11 5.55 -15.83 -4.84
N ASN A 12 4.50 -16.50 -5.32
CA ASN A 12 3.38 -16.95 -4.48
C ASN A 12 3.65 -18.22 -3.66
N VAL A 13 4.84 -18.84 -3.79
CA VAL A 13 5.18 -20.10 -3.11
C VAL A 13 5.90 -19.86 -1.77
N CYS A 14 6.35 -18.65 -1.48
CA CYS A 14 7.25 -18.38 -0.35
C CYS A 14 6.58 -17.84 0.93
N ASN A 15 5.25 -17.85 1.04
CA ASN A 15 4.56 -17.36 2.24
C ASN A 15 4.47 -18.40 3.39
N ASP A 16 5.32 -19.43 3.40
CA ASP A 16 5.37 -20.40 4.49
C ASP A 16 6.76 -20.41 5.14
N GLY A 17 6.94 -19.51 6.11
CA GLY A 17 7.56 -19.86 7.40
C GLY A 17 9.03 -20.28 7.47
N ASP A 18 9.93 -19.90 6.56
CA ASP A 18 11.37 -20.21 6.74
C ASP A 18 12.27 -18.97 6.70
N VAL A 19 12.86 -18.68 7.86
CA VAL A 19 13.86 -17.64 8.09
C VAL A 19 15.17 -18.12 7.46
N ASN A 20 15.41 -17.80 6.19
CA ASN A 20 16.73 -17.98 5.60
C ASN A 20 16.97 -17.00 4.46
N ASN A 21 18.19 -16.43 4.46
CA ASN A 21 18.76 -15.37 3.63
C ASN A 21 18.67 -15.55 2.08
N ASN A 22 17.84 -16.46 1.57
CA ASN A 22 17.65 -16.75 0.15
C ASN A 22 16.67 -15.80 -0.56
N GLY A 23 15.74 -15.18 0.17
CA GLY A 23 14.86 -14.15 -0.40
C GLY A 23 15.66 -12.96 -0.93
N ASP A 24 16.62 -12.49 -0.14
CA ASP A 24 17.41 -11.29 -0.45
C ASP A 24 18.24 -11.43 -1.73
N TYR A 25 18.77 -12.61 -2.04
CA TYR A 25 19.52 -12.86 -3.29
C TYR A 25 18.63 -12.87 -4.54
N LEU A 26 17.39 -13.34 -4.42
CA LEU A 26 16.43 -13.34 -5.52
C LEU A 26 15.88 -11.93 -5.78
N PHE A 27 15.52 -11.22 -4.71
CA PHE A 27 15.09 -9.82 -4.81
C PHE A 27 16.24 -8.96 -5.35
N SER A 28 17.46 -9.07 -4.83
CA SER A 28 18.61 -8.32 -5.37
C SER A 28 18.90 -8.60 -6.84
N SER A 29 18.80 -9.85 -7.30
CA SER A 29 19.02 -10.20 -8.72
C SER A 29 17.98 -9.60 -9.68
N ILE A 30 16.76 -9.33 -9.20
CA ILE A 30 15.73 -8.61 -9.98
C ILE A 30 15.95 -7.10 -9.88
N MET A 31 16.39 -6.61 -8.72
CA MET A 31 16.65 -5.18 -8.48
C MET A 31 17.92 -4.66 -9.17
N THR A 32 18.90 -5.52 -9.50
CA THR A 32 20.12 -5.11 -10.20
C THR A 32 19.89 -4.55 -11.61
N GLU A 33 18.77 -4.90 -12.24
CA GLU A 33 18.40 -4.36 -13.56
C GLU A 33 17.55 -3.07 -13.45
N LEU A 34 17.17 -2.68 -12.23
CA LEU A 34 16.38 -1.48 -11.98
C LEU A 34 17.30 -0.30 -11.66
N ALA A 35 16.95 0.87 -12.22
CA ALA A 35 17.55 2.16 -11.90
C ALA A 35 16.42 3.13 -11.54
N PHE A 36 16.75 4.33 -11.03
CA PHE A 36 15.75 5.36 -10.74
C PHE A 36 15.22 6.04 -12.03
N ASP A 37 14.58 5.27 -12.88
CA ASP A 37 13.94 5.70 -14.10
C ASP A 37 12.54 5.08 -14.30
N VAL A 38 11.79 5.65 -15.25
CA VAL A 38 10.44 5.21 -15.62
C VAL A 38 10.22 5.37 -17.11
N VAL A 39 9.54 4.40 -17.73
CA VAL A 39 9.12 4.46 -19.13
C VAL A 39 7.69 4.98 -19.19
N SER A 40 7.50 6.11 -19.87
CA SER A 40 6.18 6.70 -20.10
C SER A 40 5.36 5.89 -21.12
N SER A 41 4.06 6.16 -21.19
CA SER A 41 3.16 5.52 -22.17
C SER A 41 3.49 5.84 -23.63
N THR A 42 4.31 6.87 -23.89
CA THR A 42 4.84 7.20 -25.22
C THR A 42 6.11 6.41 -25.56
N GLY A 43 6.60 5.58 -24.64
CA GLY A 43 7.84 4.81 -24.78
C GLY A 43 9.12 5.59 -24.46
N GLN A 44 8.99 6.84 -24.00
CA GLN A 44 10.14 7.65 -23.58
C GLN A 44 10.50 7.39 -22.12
N THR A 45 11.79 7.22 -21.84
CA THR A 45 12.31 7.00 -20.48
C THR A 45 12.67 8.34 -19.83
N TYR A 46 12.27 8.52 -18.57
CA TYR A 46 12.57 9.69 -17.74
C TYR A 46 13.23 9.27 -16.45
N GLU A 47 14.15 10.10 -15.95
CA GLU A 47 14.71 9.92 -14.62
C GLU A 47 13.69 10.28 -13.54
N LEU A 48 13.61 9.46 -12.48
CA LEU A 48 12.82 9.76 -11.28
C LEU A 48 13.56 10.76 -10.39
N ILE A 49 14.88 10.65 -10.30
CA ILE A 49 15.78 11.56 -9.58
C ILE A 49 16.94 11.96 -10.49
N ARG A 50 17.58 13.11 -10.26
CA ARG A 50 18.72 13.54 -11.10
C ARG A 50 19.86 12.52 -11.09
N GLY A 51 20.26 12.05 -12.27
CA GLY A 51 21.29 11.01 -12.42
C GLY A 51 20.80 9.61 -12.06
N GLY A 52 19.49 9.42 -11.93
CA GLY A 52 18.85 8.17 -11.50
C GLY A 52 19.15 6.98 -12.40
N PHE A 53 19.41 7.20 -13.69
CA PHE A 53 19.79 6.14 -14.64
C PHE A 53 21.03 5.34 -14.21
N HIS A 54 21.90 5.94 -13.40
CA HIS A 54 23.16 5.33 -12.97
C HIS A 54 23.13 4.85 -11.51
N ILE A 55 21.99 4.97 -10.83
CA ILE A 55 21.81 4.56 -9.45
C ILE A 55 21.04 3.24 -9.46
N PRO A 56 21.72 2.09 -9.27
CA PRO A 56 21.05 0.80 -9.25
C PRO A 56 20.19 0.65 -7.99
N ILE A 57 19.05 0.00 -8.15
CA ILE A 57 18.16 -0.32 -7.03
C ILE A 57 18.73 -1.51 -6.23
N ASN A 58 18.64 -1.40 -4.92
CA ASN A 58 19.04 -2.41 -3.94
C ASN A 58 18.05 -2.39 -2.77
N THR A 59 18.24 -3.31 -1.81
CA THR A 59 17.35 -3.45 -0.66
C THR A 59 17.29 -2.20 0.24
N ALA A 60 18.31 -1.34 0.21
CA ALA A 60 18.34 -0.12 1.02
C ALA A 60 17.63 1.08 0.37
N ASN A 61 17.43 1.08 -0.96
CA ASN A 61 16.84 2.21 -1.69
C ASN A 61 15.58 1.86 -2.50
N PHE A 62 15.12 0.60 -2.45
CA PHE A 62 13.93 0.16 -3.19
C PHE A 62 12.64 0.86 -2.73
N GLU A 63 12.53 1.19 -1.44
CA GLU A 63 11.39 1.95 -0.92
C GLU A 63 11.31 3.34 -1.56
N ASP A 64 12.45 4.03 -1.67
CA ASP A 64 12.54 5.32 -2.35
C ASP A 64 12.12 5.19 -3.82
N TYR A 65 12.60 4.16 -4.52
CA TYR A 65 12.23 3.90 -5.92
C TYR A 65 10.72 3.70 -6.10
N CYS A 66 10.10 2.90 -5.22
CA CYS A 66 8.64 2.70 -5.21
C CYS A 66 7.89 4.02 -4.98
N LEU A 67 8.37 4.83 -4.03
CA LEU A 67 7.71 6.09 -3.71
C LEU A 67 7.76 7.07 -4.89
N TYR A 68 8.94 7.27 -5.50
CA TYR A 68 9.09 8.21 -6.61
C TYR A 68 8.43 7.74 -7.92
N SER A 69 8.32 6.43 -8.14
CA SER A 69 7.69 5.89 -9.35
C SER A 69 6.16 5.99 -9.33
N VAL A 70 5.53 5.97 -8.15
CA VAL A 70 4.08 6.03 -7.99
C VAL A 70 3.59 7.47 -7.76
N LEU A 71 4.34 8.25 -6.97
CA LEU A 71 3.93 9.60 -6.56
C LEU A 71 4.98 10.62 -6.99
N PRO A 72 4.61 11.61 -7.84
CA PRO A 72 5.55 12.68 -8.19
C PRO A 72 5.92 13.50 -6.95
N TRP A 73 7.19 13.88 -6.82
CA TRP A 73 7.71 14.63 -5.66
C TRP A 73 6.90 15.90 -5.35
N ALA A 74 6.38 16.57 -6.38
CA ALA A 74 5.58 17.78 -6.24
C ALA A 74 4.28 17.54 -5.45
N TYR A 75 3.73 16.32 -5.48
CA TYR A 75 2.56 15.94 -4.68
C TYR A 75 2.94 15.64 -3.22
N MET A 76 4.16 15.15 -2.95
CA MET A 76 4.63 14.88 -1.58
C MET A 76 4.80 16.14 -0.74
N ILE A 77 5.07 17.28 -1.37
CA ILE A 77 5.20 18.57 -0.68
C ILE A 77 3.83 19.16 -0.29
N LEU A 78 2.74 18.67 -0.89
CA LEU A 78 1.40 19.13 -0.56
C LEU A 78 0.88 18.58 0.77
N PHE A 79 1.51 17.52 1.29
CA PHE A 79 1.10 16.87 2.52
C PHE A 79 2.16 17.06 3.61
N THR A 80 1.70 17.28 4.84
CA THR A 80 2.52 16.99 6.02
C THR A 80 2.70 15.48 6.17
N VAL A 81 3.72 15.04 6.92
CA VAL A 81 3.95 13.60 7.17
C VAL A 81 2.70 12.92 7.73
N HIS A 82 1.97 13.60 8.61
CA HIS A 82 0.75 13.08 9.21
C HIS A 82 -0.40 12.95 8.19
N GLU A 83 -0.60 13.96 7.33
CA GLU A 83 -1.64 13.89 6.30
C GLU A 83 -1.33 12.85 5.23
N LEU A 84 -0.04 12.66 4.91
CA LEU A 84 0.39 11.60 3.99
C LEU A 84 0.14 10.22 4.61
N GLU A 85 0.43 10.05 5.91
CA GLU A 85 0.14 8.83 6.64
C GLU A 85 -1.36 8.52 6.66
N GLU A 86 -2.22 9.52 6.94
CA GLU A 86 -3.68 9.36 6.87
C GLU A 86 -4.18 9.10 5.44
N ALA A 87 -3.57 9.71 4.43
CA ALA A 87 -3.96 9.50 3.03
C ALA A 87 -3.65 8.08 2.53
N VAL A 88 -2.53 7.50 2.98
CA VAL A 88 -2.09 6.16 2.58
C VAL A 88 -2.76 5.08 3.44
N SER A 89 -2.76 5.27 4.76
CA SER A 89 -3.21 4.25 5.72
C SER A 89 -4.69 4.38 6.07
N GLY A 90 -5.32 5.50 5.73
CA GLY A 90 -6.63 5.88 6.22
C GLY A 90 -6.57 6.47 7.63
N ASN A 91 -7.65 7.15 8.04
CA ASN A 91 -7.79 7.64 9.40
C ASN A 91 -8.22 6.48 10.33
N GLY A 92 -7.43 6.21 11.37
CA GLY A 92 -7.74 5.17 12.36
C GLY A 92 -8.86 5.54 13.33
N TYR A 93 -9.26 6.80 13.39
CA TYR A 93 -10.40 7.26 14.16
C TYR A 93 -11.70 6.97 13.43
N ILE A 94 -12.55 6.17 14.05
CA ILE A 94 -13.86 5.82 13.51
C ILE A 94 -14.94 6.62 14.24
N ASP A 95 -15.54 7.57 13.53
CA ASP A 95 -16.77 8.24 14.00
C ASP A 95 -17.96 7.27 13.87
N ILE A 96 -18.45 6.83 15.03
CA ILE A 96 -19.58 5.89 15.14
C ILE A 96 -20.85 6.49 14.54
N GLU A 97 -21.09 7.78 14.72
CA GLU A 97 -22.29 8.44 14.21
C GLU A 97 -22.23 8.57 12.69
N MET A 98 -21.04 8.87 12.14
CA MET A 98 -20.82 8.84 10.69
C MET A 98 -20.99 7.42 10.11
N LEU A 99 -20.45 6.40 10.79
CA LEU A 99 -20.55 5.01 10.38
C LEU A 99 -22.01 4.52 10.39
N LYS A 100 -22.76 4.82 11.46
CA LYS A 100 -24.21 4.52 11.56
C LYS A 100 -24.99 5.14 10.40
N ARG A 101 -24.73 6.40 10.08
CA ARG A 101 -25.45 7.13 9.01
C ARG A 101 -25.22 6.52 7.63
N HIS A 102 -24.06 5.92 7.39
CA HIS A 102 -23.70 5.33 6.08
C HIS A 102 -23.84 3.80 6.03
N THR A 103 -24.33 3.16 7.10
CA THR A 103 -24.56 1.72 7.13
C THR A 103 -25.85 1.37 6.39
N ARG A 104 -25.77 0.50 5.39
CA ARG A 104 -26.94 -0.05 4.69
C ARG A 104 -27.35 -1.39 5.30
N TYR A 105 -28.64 -1.60 5.43
CA TYR A 105 -29.23 -2.82 5.97
C TYR A 105 -29.97 -3.56 4.85
N ASN A 106 -29.54 -4.79 4.53
CA ASN A 106 -30.09 -5.53 3.38
C ASN A 106 -31.48 -6.14 3.66
N ASN A 107 -31.75 -6.56 4.90
CA ASN A 107 -33.00 -7.24 5.31
C ASN A 107 -33.53 -6.72 6.66
N ASP A 108 -33.05 -5.57 7.10
CA ASP A 108 -33.37 -5.02 8.42
C ASP A 108 -33.39 -3.49 8.35
N ASN A 109 -33.68 -2.82 9.45
CA ASN A 109 -33.62 -1.36 9.54
C ASN A 109 -32.94 -0.89 10.84
N ALA A 110 -32.58 0.39 10.89
CA ALA A 110 -31.91 0.99 12.06
C ALA A 110 -32.76 0.95 13.35
N SER A 111 -34.08 0.76 13.23
CA SER A 111 -35.01 0.67 14.35
C SER A 111 -35.16 -0.74 14.90
N SER A 112 -34.54 -1.75 14.27
CA SER A 112 -34.67 -3.12 14.72
C SER A 112 -33.97 -3.33 16.06
N PRO A 113 -34.55 -4.11 16.99
CA PRO A 113 -33.94 -4.36 18.29
C PRO A 113 -32.54 -4.97 18.19
N ARG A 114 -32.29 -5.76 17.14
CA ARG A 114 -30.99 -6.39 16.88
C ARG A 114 -29.93 -5.36 16.46
N ILE A 115 -30.29 -4.43 15.58
CA ILE A 115 -29.38 -3.38 15.12
C ILE A 115 -29.14 -2.35 16.22
N GLN A 116 -30.16 -2.00 17.01
CA GLN A 116 -29.98 -1.13 18.18
C GLN A 116 -29.01 -1.76 19.19
N ARG A 117 -29.19 -3.06 19.47
CA ARG A 117 -28.31 -3.80 20.38
C ARG A 117 -26.88 -3.90 19.87
N PHE A 118 -26.68 -4.09 18.57
CA PHE A 118 -25.36 -4.08 17.96
C PHE A 118 -24.63 -2.75 18.20
N TRP A 119 -25.31 -1.62 18.00
CA TRP A 119 -24.71 -0.30 18.20
C TRP A 119 -24.53 0.08 19.68
N SER A 120 -25.42 -0.36 20.57
CA SER A 120 -25.33 -0.04 22.00
C SER A 120 -24.38 -0.94 22.77
N GLU A 121 -24.25 -2.23 22.40
CA GLU A 121 -23.46 -3.21 23.17
C GLU A 121 -22.16 -3.59 22.46
N CYS A 122 -22.19 -3.97 21.18
CA CYS A 122 -21.00 -4.52 20.50
C CYS A 122 -19.93 -3.47 20.21
N TRP A 123 -20.33 -2.23 19.96
CA TRP A 123 -19.40 -1.13 19.69
C TRP A 123 -18.99 -0.35 20.95
N CYS A 124 -19.84 -0.30 21.98
CA CYS A 124 -19.51 0.34 23.25
C CYS A 124 -18.44 -0.46 24.04
N VAL A 125 -18.37 -1.77 23.86
CA VAL A 125 -17.37 -2.64 24.51
C VAL A 125 -16.03 -2.66 23.76
N ARG A 126 -16.02 -2.27 22.48
CA ARG A 126 -14.81 -2.19 21.63
C ARG A 126 -14.27 -0.77 21.46
N GLY A 127 -14.91 0.22 22.09
CA GLY A 127 -14.40 1.58 22.19
C GLY A 127 -13.16 1.62 23.08
N LEU A 128 -12.01 1.74 22.44
CA LEU A 128 -10.78 2.32 22.97
C LEU A 128 -11.09 3.33 24.08
N ARG A 129 -10.66 3.01 25.30
CA ARG A 129 -10.22 4.02 26.27
C ARG A 129 -8.82 4.47 25.89
#